data_AF-A0A8J7VSL5-F1
#
_entry.id   AF-A0A8J7VSL5-F1
#
_cell.length_a   1.000
_cell.length_b   1.000
_cell.length_c   1.000
_cell.angle_alpha   90.00
_cell.angle_beta   90.00
_cell.angle_gamma   90.00
#
_symmetry.space_group_name_H-M   'P 1'
#
loop_
_entity.id
_entity.type
_entity.pdbx_description
1 polymer ?
#
loop_
_entity_poly.entity_id
_entity_poly.type
_entity_poly.pdbx_seq_one_letter_code
_entity_poly.pdbx_strand_id
1 'polypeptide(L)'
;MTPDDLHRRLAEGHWRGDLPESLLQEGRLLAAAGAIHALTAARDDHGPRLLARFERAVHAVGLDDAAGLRARDRGEADVRDVAALLLASALPPDAWSGEAGPLLPPDEEAATGERTLGLLLRMQDTAPLARYGYDDDPLPPRLRVRRDVPRLCVAAVWARPARRDGGLVDPQPASLRPGALAPAEGWPDEVAAALEALAAATPVHQGALTLRAVTTRALEEAMETLAARYPVWYERPGNGPLARGPQTTLALSWQPLADGSQLLVSGLDDYADAQLLRGAGLWYVRSGEPVFGSVGGDLALLDIPPQTAPLQPEDIPGLLQQQKRPGPAAQLPVPEPRGPVRRLGSDPVPVLVMRGVPMPATHPRRLEGDPDVLGCARLAFDYGPLRANVSSATPVLRRFLDGKVVEARRDLPRERKMLQALLKAGLVEARECARGMGLPLEVAEGELFARPDPRRAPLPPEGWRPLLRQLAASGARIEYELDFPHDEMV
;
A
#
# COMPACT_ATOMS: atom_id res chain seq x y z
N MET A 1 -30.91 36.06 15.20
CA MET A 1 -29.53 35.72 15.55
C MET A 1 -28.62 36.62 14.75
N THR A 2 -27.78 37.43 15.40
CA THR A 2 -26.84 38.33 14.71
C THR A 2 -25.56 37.58 14.35
N PRO A 3 -24.73 38.06 13.40
CA PRO A 3 -23.44 37.43 13.07
C PRO A 3 -22.51 37.29 14.28
N ASP A 4 -22.48 38.29 15.17
CA ASP A 4 -21.69 38.25 16.41
C ASP A 4 -22.19 37.17 17.40
N ASP A 5 -23.51 36.94 17.42
CA ASP A 5 -24.14 35.91 18.23
C ASP A 5 -23.83 34.50 17.71
N LEU A 6 -23.76 34.34 16.38
CA LEU A 6 -23.36 33.10 15.73
C LEU A 6 -21.87 32.80 15.93
N HIS A 7 -20.99 33.78 15.77
CA HIS A 7 -19.55 33.62 16.00
C HIS A 7 -19.24 33.24 17.45
N ARG A 8 -19.90 33.89 18.42
CA ARG A 8 -19.79 33.56 19.83
C ARG A 8 -20.24 32.12 20.12
N ARG A 9 -21.41 31.70 19.63
CA ARG A 9 -21.92 30.32 19.85
C ARG A 9 -21.07 29.26 19.14
N LEU A 10 -20.46 29.57 18.00
CA LEU A 10 -19.50 28.70 17.31
C LEU A 10 -18.20 28.53 18.11
N ALA A 11 -17.66 29.63 18.65
CA ALA A 11 -16.44 29.64 19.46
C ALA A 11 -16.61 28.94 20.82
N GLU A 12 -17.78 29.06 21.43
CA GLU A 12 -18.11 28.43 22.71
C GLU A 12 -18.49 26.93 22.58
N GLY A 13 -18.55 26.39 21.35
CA GLY A 13 -18.78 24.96 21.10
C GLY A 13 -20.21 24.48 21.39
N HIS A 14 -21.14 25.38 21.75
CA HIS A 14 -22.51 25.05 22.13
C HIS A 14 -23.35 24.42 21.01
N TRP A 15 -22.95 24.57 19.75
CA TRP A 15 -23.63 23.98 18.58
C TRP A 15 -23.47 22.46 18.45
N ARG A 16 -22.45 21.87 19.08
CA ARG A 16 -22.17 20.42 18.97
C ARG A 16 -23.22 19.55 19.66
N GLY A 17 -23.93 20.08 20.65
CA GLY A 17 -25.01 19.37 21.34
C GLY A 17 -26.36 19.43 20.63
N ASP A 18 -26.52 20.37 19.69
CA ASP A 18 -27.79 20.64 19.00
C ASP A 18 -27.86 19.95 17.62
N LEU A 19 -26.75 19.37 17.14
CA LEU A 19 -26.69 18.65 15.86
C LEU A 19 -26.86 17.13 16.06
N PRO A 20 -27.67 16.45 15.23
CA PRO A 20 -27.74 15.00 15.23
C PRO A 20 -26.36 14.38 14.94
N GLU A 21 -25.97 13.34 15.70
CA GLU A 21 -24.68 12.65 15.52
C GLU A 21 -24.49 12.10 14.09
N SER A 22 -25.59 11.73 13.40
CA SER A 22 -25.55 11.29 12.00
C SER A 22 -25.01 12.37 11.05
N LEU A 23 -25.34 13.64 11.28
CA LEU A 23 -24.89 14.78 10.48
C LEU A 23 -23.41 15.09 10.72
N LEU A 24 -22.97 14.98 11.97
CA LEU A 24 -21.55 15.09 12.34
C LEU A 24 -20.72 13.95 11.73
N GLN A 25 -21.28 12.74 11.68
CA GLN A 25 -20.61 11.57 11.13
C GLN A 25 -20.53 11.63 9.59
N GLU A 26 -21.58 12.11 8.92
CA GLU A 26 -21.58 12.32 7.47
C GLU A 26 -20.61 13.44 7.04
N GLY A 27 -20.53 14.54 7.80
CA GLY A 27 -19.54 15.59 7.59
C GLY A 27 -18.10 15.11 7.72
N ARG A 28 -17.81 14.25 8.70
CA ARG A 28 -16.50 13.60 8.86
C ARG A 28 -16.14 12.69 7.68
N LEU A 29 -17.11 11.94 7.16
CA LEU A 29 -16.91 11.06 5.99
C LEU A 29 -16.62 11.86 4.72
N LEU A 30 -17.30 12.98 4.50
CA LEU A 30 -17.06 13.86 3.36
C LEU A 30 -15.70 14.57 3.43
N ALA A 31 -15.26 14.96 4.63
CA ALA A 31 -13.93 15.51 4.86
C ALA A 31 -12.84 14.45 4.64
N ALA A 32 -13.01 13.24 5.18
CA ALA A 32 -12.11 12.12 5.00
C ALA A 32 -11.99 11.67 3.53
N ALA A 33 -13.04 11.88 2.74
CA ALA A 33 -13.05 11.58 1.30
C ALA A 33 -12.43 12.69 0.43
N GLY A 34 -11.89 13.78 1.00
CA GLY A 34 -11.30 14.88 0.25
C GLY A 34 -12.29 15.69 -0.61
N ALA A 35 -13.60 15.48 -0.44
CA ALA A 35 -14.64 16.06 -1.27
C ALA A 35 -14.79 17.60 -1.11
N ILE A 36 -14.26 18.15 -0.01
CA ILE A 36 -14.31 19.58 0.31
C ILE A 36 -13.46 20.41 -0.66
N HIS A 37 -12.30 19.89 -1.08
CA HIS A 37 -11.47 20.54 -2.12
C HIS A 37 -12.10 20.41 -3.53
N ALA A 38 -12.82 19.32 -3.81
CA ALA A 38 -13.53 19.15 -5.07
C ALA A 38 -14.71 20.13 -5.22
N LEU A 39 -15.40 20.46 -4.13
CA LEU A 39 -16.52 21.40 -4.11
C LEU A 39 -16.10 22.86 -4.28
N THR A 40 -14.89 23.22 -3.85
CA THR A 40 -14.32 24.57 -4.05
C THR A 40 -13.67 24.74 -5.42
N ALA A 41 -13.18 23.66 -6.03
CA ALA A 41 -12.54 23.69 -7.35
C ALA A 41 -13.50 23.52 -8.55
N ALA A 42 -14.66 22.89 -8.38
CA ALA A 42 -15.60 22.62 -9.47
C ALA A 42 -16.49 23.83 -9.78
N ARG A 43 -15.95 24.84 -10.49
CA ARG A 43 -16.75 26.00 -10.88
C ARG A 43 -17.68 25.78 -12.08
N ASP A 44 -17.40 24.86 -13.00
CA ASP A 44 -18.07 24.97 -14.31
C ASP A 44 -18.95 23.80 -14.80
N ASP A 45 -18.79 22.54 -14.36
CA ASP A 45 -19.63 21.44 -14.95
C ASP A 45 -20.36 20.50 -13.98
N HIS A 46 -20.00 20.45 -12.69
CA HIS A 46 -20.64 19.53 -11.72
C HIS A 46 -21.29 20.24 -10.54
N GLY A 47 -21.09 21.56 -10.41
CA GLY A 47 -21.68 22.40 -9.37
C GLY A 47 -23.21 22.28 -9.26
N PRO A 48 -23.97 22.33 -10.37
CA PRO A 48 -25.43 22.26 -10.30
C PRO A 48 -25.99 20.92 -9.77
N ARG A 49 -25.31 19.80 -10.06
CA ARG A 49 -25.75 18.46 -9.61
C ARG A 49 -25.44 18.22 -8.14
N LEU A 50 -24.29 18.71 -7.66
CA LEU A 50 -23.91 18.63 -6.26
C LEU A 50 -24.76 19.58 -5.40
N LEU A 51 -25.04 20.78 -5.92
CA LEU A 51 -25.98 21.74 -5.33
C LEU A 51 -27.38 21.12 -5.15
N ALA A 52 -27.94 20.50 -6.19
CA ALA A 52 -29.23 19.83 -6.11
C ALA A 52 -29.26 18.62 -5.17
N ARG A 53 -28.11 18.01 -4.86
CA ARG A 53 -28.01 16.90 -3.89
C ARG A 53 -27.92 17.43 -2.46
N PHE A 54 -27.20 18.53 -2.27
CA PHE A 54 -27.11 19.27 -1.02
C PHE A 54 -28.45 19.91 -0.62
N GLU A 55 -29.13 20.59 -1.54
CA GLU A 55 -30.45 21.18 -1.30
C GLU A 55 -31.49 20.12 -0.89
N ARG A 56 -31.43 18.92 -1.50
CA ARG A 56 -32.27 17.78 -1.08
C ARG A 56 -31.92 17.27 0.31
N ALA A 57 -30.65 17.24 0.67
CA ALA A 57 -30.23 16.86 2.02
C ALA A 57 -30.73 17.88 3.06
N VAL A 58 -30.62 19.19 2.77
CA VAL A 58 -31.14 20.28 3.61
C VAL A 58 -32.66 20.20 3.77
N HIS A 59 -33.39 19.93 2.68
CA HIS A 59 -34.86 19.78 2.72
C HIS A 59 -35.30 18.52 3.48
N ALA A 60 -34.51 17.44 3.43
CA ALA A 60 -34.80 16.20 4.13
C ALA A 60 -34.63 16.31 5.67
N VAL A 61 -33.92 17.33 6.17
CA VAL A 61 -33.77 17.59 7.61
C VAL A 61 -34.83 18.56 8.18
N GLY A 62 -35.85 18.93 7.39
CA GLY A 62 -37.01 19.70 7.89
C GLY A 62 -36.74 21.17 8.19
N LEU A 63 -35.75 21.77 7.51
CA LEU A 63 -35.53 23.22 7.53
C LEU A 63 -36.51 23.93 6.58
N ASP A 64 -37.81 23.82 6.85
CA ASP A 64 -38.89 24.25 5.94
C ASP A 64 -39.20 25.77 5.95
N ASP A 65 -38.38 26.61 6.60
CA ASP A 65 -38.55 28.07 6.53
C ASP A 65 -37.57 28.77 5.57
N ALA A 66 -37.36 28.15 4.40
CA ALA A 66 -36.60 28.74 3.30
C ALA A 66 -37.40 29.79 2.49
N ALA A 67 -38.62 30.14 2.94
CA ALA A 67 -39.39 31.24 2.37
C ALA A 67 -38.84 32.61 2.82
N GLY A 68 -38.18 32.69 3.98
CA GLY A 68 -37.54 33.90 4.49
C GLY A 68 -36.22 34.29 3.82
N LEU A 69 -35.60 33.37 3.06
CA LEU A 69 -34.28 33.56 2.43
C LEU A 69 -34.33 34.09 1.00
N ARG A 70 -35.52 34.18 0.39
CA ARG A 70 -35.70 34.72 -0.98
C ARG A 70 -35.93 36.23 -1.04
N ALA A 71 -36.03 36.90 0.11
CA ALA A 71 -36.31 38.33 0.18
C ALA A 71 -35.27 39.06 1.03
N ARG A 72 -34.03 39.13 0.55
CA ARG A 72 -33.09 40.20 0.89
C ARG A 72 -31.93 40.18 -0.09
N ASP A 73 -32.14 40.95 -1.14
CA ASP A 73 -31.06 41.43 -2.00
C ASP A 73 -30.14 42.33 -1.16
N ARG A 74 -28.83 42.14 -1.36
CA ARG A 74 -27.67 42.85 -0.80
C ARG A 74 -27.22 42.50 0.63
N GLY A 75 -26.12 41.75 0.69
CA GLY A 75 -25.24 41.64 1.86
C GLY A 75 -24.62 40.26 1.99
N GLU A 76 -23.40 40.11 1.46
CA GLU A 76 -22.55 38.92 1.59
C GLU A 76 -22.41 38.44 3.04
N ALA A 77 -22.98 37.28 3.32
CA ALA A 77 -22.46 36.28 4.24
C ALA A 77 -23.15 34.97 3.83
N ASP A 78 -22.44 34.25 2.95
CA ASP A 78 -22.97 33.11 2.20
C ASP A 78 -23.08 31.92 3.15
N VAL A 79 -24.09 31.06 2.95
CA VAL A 79 -24.23 29.79 3.67
C VAL A 79 -22.96 28.93 3.52
N ARG A 80 -22.14 29.21 2.49
CA ARG A 80 -20.76 28.76 2.34
C ARG A 80 -19.83 29.13 3.49
N ASP A 81 -19.91 30.33 4.04
CA ASP A 81 -19.02 30.82 5.11
C ASP A 81 -19.33 30.11 6.43
N VAL A 82 -20.61 29.84 6.70
CA VAL A 82 -21.04 29.06 7.86
C VAL A 82 -20.62 27.59 7.74
N ALA A 83 -20.72 27.00 6.55
CA ALA A 83 -20.23 25.65 6.29
C ALA A 83 -18.70 25.55 6.36
N ALA A 84 -17.98 26.56 5.87
CA ALA A 84 -16.52 26.66 5.96
C ALA A 84 -16.04 26.88 7.41
N LEU A 85 -16.72 27.71 8.21
CA LEU A 85 -16.45 27.91 9.64
C LEU A 85 -16.70 26.64 10.48
N LEU A 86 -17.77 25.90 10.17
CA LEU A 86 -18.05 24.62 10.83
C LEU A 86 -17.01 23.54 10.49
N LEU A 87 -16.45 23.56 9.27
CA LEU A 87 -15.37 22.67 8.83
C LEU A 87 -13.99 23.09 9.36
N ALA A 88 -13.71 24.39 9.48
CA ALA A 88 -12.47 24.94 10.01
C ALA A 88 -12.31 24.68 11.52
N SER A 89 -13.41 24.66 12.28
CA SER A 89 -13.43 24.40 13.73
C SER A 89 -13.15 22.94 14.14
N ALA A 90 -12.84 22.07 13.17
CA ALA A 90 -12.51 20.66 13.38
C ALA A 90 -11.00 20.35 13.20
N LEU A 91 -10.16 21.35 12.92
CA LEU A 91 -8.70 21.19 12.82
C LEU A 91 -7.98 21.97 13.94
N PRO A 92 -6.85 21.47 14.47
CA PRO A 92 -6.07 22.21 15.46
C PRO A 92 -5.50 23.53 14.87
N PRO A 93 -5.29 24.57 15.70
CA PRO A 93 -4.83 25.90 15.27
C PRO A 93 -3.53 25.89 14.44
N ASP A 94 -2.71 24.88 14.64
CA ASP A 94 -1.39 24.70 14.05
C ASP A 94 -1.45 24.33 12.55
N ALA A 95 -2.63 23.97 12.04
CA ALA A 95 -2.85 23.68 10.62
C ALA A 95 -2.94 24.95 9.74
N TRP A 96 -2.90 26.14 10.35
CA TRP A 96 -3.20 27.41 9.69
C TRP A 96 -2.00 28.35 9.50
N SER A 97 -0.82 28.03 10.05
CA SER A 97 0.39 28.86 9.90
C SER A 97 1.24 28.45 8.71
N GLY A 98 0.65 28.51 7.52
CA GLY A 98 1.39 28.66 6.27
C GLY A 98 1.01 30.00 5.67
N GLU A 99 1.86 31.01 5.83
CA GLU A 99 1.71 32.29 5.12
C GLU A 99 1.68 32.01 3.62
N ALA A 100 0.47 31.98 3.04
CA ALA A 100 0.28 32.06 1.60
C ALA A 100 0.69 33.47 1.18
N GLY A 101 1.97 33.64 0.86
CA GLY A 101 2.46 34.83 0.18
C GLY A 101 1.64 35.09 -1.09
N PRO A 102 1.55 36.35 -1.54
CA PRO A 102 0.75 36.71 -2.70
C PRO A 102 1.15 35.84 -3.90
N LEU A 103 0.16 35.25 -4.57
CA LEU A 103 0.32 34.63 -5.88
C LEU A 103 0.82 35.73 -6.83
N LEU A 104 2.14 35.81 -6.99
CA LEU A 104 2.74 36.53 -8.10
C LEU A 104 2.17 35.94 -9.39
N PRO A 105 1.87 36.77 -10.40
CA PRO A 105 1.60 36.25 -11.74
C PRO A 105 2.76 35.34 -12.15
N PRO A 106 2.51 34.26 -12.91
CA PRO A 106 3.58 33.38 -13.35
C PRO A 106 4.66 34.24 -14.01
N ASP A 107 5.89 34.19 -13.48
CA ASP A 107 7.05 34.88 -14.05
C ASP A 107 7.11 34.58 -15.56
N GLU A 108 6.74 35.57 -16.38
CA GLU A 108 6.94 35.51 -17.84
C GLU A 108 8.44 35.40 -18.17
N GLU A 109 9.32 35.78 -17.24
CA GLU A 109 10.78 35.62 -17.36
C GLU A 109 11.29 34.18 -17.15
N ALA A 110 10.45 33.22 -16.71
CA ALA A 110 10.81 31.81 -16.63
C ALA A 110 10.53 31.02 -17.93
N ALA A 111 9.99 31.68 -18.97
CA ALA A 111 9.58 31.07 -20.24
C ALA A 111 10.74 30.75 -21.21
N THR A 112 11.98 31.13 -20.90
CA THR A 112 13.16 30.93 -21.77
C THR A 112 13.95 29.65 -21.48
N GLY A 113 13.57 28.87 -20.47
CA GLY A 113 14.15 27.54 -20.27
C GLY A 113 13.67 26.56 -21.34
N GLU A 114 14.58 25.98 -22.10
CA GLU A 114 14.31 24.96 -23.12
C GLU A 114 13.47 23.83 -22.51
N ARG A 115 12.19 23.77 -22.88
CA ARG A 115 11.27 22.69 -22.46
C ARG A 115 11.45 21.51 -23.40
N THR A 116 11.61 20.33 -22.83
CA THR A 116 11.67 19.08 -23.58
C THR A 116 10.27 18.48 -23.68
N LEU A 117 9.82 18.22 -24.91
CA LEU A 117 8.63 17.43 -25.16
C LEU A 117 8.94 15.94 -24.97
N GLY A 118 8.01 15.20 -24.37
CA GLY A 118 8.04 13.75 -24.41
C GLY A 118 6.78 13.10 -23.89
N LEU A 119 6.89 11.80 -23.66
CA LEU A 119 5.77 10.94 -23.27
C LEU A 119 5.98 10.44 -21.85
N LEU A 120 5.03 10.70 -20.97
CA LEU A 120 5.03 10.19 -19.60
C LEU A 120 4.13 8.97 -19.49
N LEU A 121 4.72 7.81 -19.21
CA LEU A 121 4.02 6.56 -18.88
C LEU A 121 3.77 6.50 -17.38
N ARG A 122 2.59 6.02 -16.98
CA ARG A 122 2.22 5.76 -15.60
C ARG A 122 1.38 4.50 -15.46
N MET A 123 1.56 3.84 -14.32
CA MET A 123 0.63 2.82 -13.87
C MET A 123 -0.57 3.47 -13.19
N GLN A 124 -1.76 2.92 -13.44
CA GLN A 124 -2.93 3.14 -12.61
C GLN A 124 -3.32 1.80 -11.99
N ASP A 125 -3.24 1.70 -10.66
CA ASP A 125 -3.76 0.54 -9.94
C ASP A 125 -5.24 0.37 -10.28
N THR A 126 -5.63 -0.79 -10.79
CA THR A 126 -7.04 -1.17 -10.83
C THR A 126 -7.48 -1.40 -9.39
N ALA A 127 -8.63 -0.83 -9.01
CA ALA A 127 -9.10 -0.76 -7.62
C ALA A 127 -8.88 -2.09 -6.87
N PRO A 128 -8.45 -2.06 -5.59
CA PRO A 128 -8.06 -3.27 -4.89
C PRO A 128 -9.26 -4.20 -4.73
N LEU A 129 -9.26 -5.35 -5.40
CA LEU A 129 -10.02 -6.49 -4.93
C LEU A 129 -9.52 -6.81 -3.52
N ALA A 130 -10.46 -6.89 -2.56
CA ALA A 130 -10.20 -7.12 -1.16
C ALA A 130 -9.09 -8.16 -0.98
N ARG A 131 -8.01 -7.77 -0.28
CA ARG A 131 -6.87 -8.64 0.05
C ARG A 131 -7.43 -9.84 0.83
N TYR A 132 -7.61 -10.98 0.16
CA TYR A 132 -7.89 -12.23 0.86
C TYR A 132 -6.66 -12.57 1.69
N GLY A 133 -6.84 -12.58 3.01
CA GLY A 133 -5.82 -12.89 3.99
C GLY A 133 -5.25 -14.28 3.75
N TYR A 134 -3.97 -14.32 3.40
CA TYR A 134 -3.08 -15.42 3.71
C TYR A 134 -2.03 -14.84 4.64
N ASP A 135 -1.85 -15.50 5.78
CA ASP A 135 -1.02 -15.09 6.91
C ASP A 135 0.42 -14.69 6.57
N ASP A 136 1.01 -13.96 7.52
CA ASP A 136 2.31 -13.26 7.61
C ASP A 136 3.59 -14.04 7.25
N ASP A 137 3.65 -14.71 6.10
CA ASP A 137 4.94 -14.96 5.43
C ASP A 137 5.08 -13.92 4.29
N PRO A 138 6.01 -12.94 4.39
CA PRO A 138 6.26 -12.01 3.30
C PRO A 138 6.89 -12.81 2.16
N LEU A 139 6.06 -13.35 1.26
CA LEU A 139 6.51 -13.75 -0.06
C LEU A 139 7.29 -12.55 -0.63
N PRO A 140 8.50 -12.76 -1.19
CA PRO A 140 9.28 -11.66 -1.72
C PRO A 140 8.42 -10.87 -2.71
N PRO A 141 8.53 -9.52 -2.75
CA PRO A 141 7.70 -8.65 -3.58
C PRO A 141 7.88 -8.87 -5.09
N ARG A 142 8.67 -9.87 -5.51
CA ARG A 142 8.91 -10.20 -6.90
C ARG A 142 7.74 -11.00 -7.44
N LEU A 143 6.91 -10.29 -8.22
CA LEU A 143 5.96 -10.82 -9.18
C LEU A 143 4.89 -11.76 -8.58
N ARG A 144 4.05 -11.21 -7.71
CA ARG A 144 2.64 -11.62 -7.80
C ARG A 144 2.14 -11.04 -9.12
N VAL A 145 1.74 -11.88 -10.08
CA VAL A 145 0.74 -11.43 -11.05
C VAL A 145 -0.49 -11.12 -10.22
N ARG A 146 -0.62 -9.86 -9.84
CA ARG A 146 -1.89 -9.35 -9.37
C ARG A 146 -2.88 -9.69 -10.49
N ARG A 147 -4.02 -10.30 -10.15
CA ARG A 147 -5.20 -10.36 -11.06
C ARG A 147 -5.45 -9.00 -11.72
N ASP A 148 -5.06 -7.97 -11.00
CA ASP A 148 -5.04 -6.57 -11.32
C ASP A 148 -3.68 -6.16 -11.93
N VAL A 149 -3.40 -6.61 -13.17
CA VAL A 149 -2.31 -5.99 -13.95
C VAL A 149 -2.65 -4.50 -14.09
N PRO A 150 -1.82 -3.58 -13.55
CA PRO A 150 -2.12 -2.15 -13.54
C PRO A 150 -2.36 -1.65 -14.96
N ARG A 151 -3.27 -0.69 -15.10
CA ARG A 151 -3.57 -0.11 -16.41
C ARG A 151 -2.44 0.81 -16.85
N LEU A 152 -2.10 0.74 -18.14
CA LEU A 152 -1.18 1.68 -18.80
C LEU A 152 -1.90 3.00 -19.06
N CYS A 153 -1.35 4.06 -18.48
CA CYS A 153 -1.79 5.43 -18.70
C CYS A 153 -0.65 6.27 -19.27
N VAL A 154 -0.97 7.19 -20.16
CA VAL A 154 0.03 8.05 -20.83
C VAL A 154 -0.38 9.51 -20.86
N ALA A 155 0.59 10.41 -20.87
CA ALA A 155 0.40 11.80 -21.20
C ALA A 155 1.56 12.32 -22.03
N ALA A 156 1.27 12.98 -23.15
CA ALA A 156 2.26 13.82 -23.81
C ALA A 156 2.46 15.08 -22.97
N VAL A 157 3.70 15.38 -22.59
CA VAL A 157 4.03 16.47 -21.66
C VAL A 157 5.25 17.25 -22.11
N TRP A 158 5.23 18.55 -21.82
CA TRP A 158 6.39 19.44 -21.80
C TRP A 158 6.99 19.45 -20.40
N ALA A 159 8.27 19.15 -20.27
CA ALA A 159 8.99 19.18 -19.00
C ALA A 159 10.19 20.13 -19.06
N ARG A 160 10.57 20.71 -17.91
CA ARG A 160 11.70 21.62 -17.79
C ARG A 160 12.92 20.92 -17.17
N PRO A 161 14.15 21.24 -17.59
CA PRO A 161 15.36 20.81 -16.89
C PRO A 161 15.35 21.25 -15.42
N ALA A 162 15.69 20.32 -14.52
CA ALA A 162 15.89 20.59 -13.10
C ALA A 162 17.23 21.31 -12.90
N ARG A 163 17.25 22.27 -11.96
CA ARG A 163 18.45 23.10 -11.70
C ARG A 163 19.63 22.36 -11.05
N ARG A 164 19.42 21.19 -10.41
CA ARG A 164 20.43 20.53 -9.57
C ARG A 164 20.80 19.10 -9.97
N ASP A 165 19.86 18.33 -10.54
CA ASP A 165 20.06 16.88 -10.72
C ASP A 165 19.98 16.42 -12.19
N GLY A 166 19.97 17.34 -13.17
CA GLY A 166 19.91 17.02 -14.60
C GLY A 166 18.62 16.34 -15.07
N GLY A 167 17.72 15.96 -14.16
CA GLY A 167 16.40 15.40 -14.46
C GLY A 167 15.40 16.44 -14.96
N LEU A 168 14.21 16.00 -15.34
CA LEU A 168 13.12 16.88 -15.80
C LEU A 168 12.02 17.05 -14.73
N VAL A 169 11.48 18.26 -14.61
CA VAL A 169 10.47 18.66 -13.62
C VAL A 169 9.32 19.44 -14.27
N ASP A 170 8.23 19.65 -13.50
CA ASP A 170 7.06 20.44 -13.91
C ASP A 170 6.42 20.00 -15.25
N PRO A 171 5.95 18.74 -15.33
CA PRO A 171 5.29 18.22 -16.53
C PRO A 171 3.99 18.98 -16.81
N GLN A 172 3.90 19.64 -17.95
CA GLN A 172 2.71 20.33 -18.45
C GLN A 172 2.12 19.60 -19.66
N PRO A 173 0.79 19.40 -19.76
CA PRO A 173 0.21 18.67 -20.89
C PRO A 173 0.53 19.32 -22.24
N ALA A 174 0.97 18.50 -23.21
CA ALA A 174 1.02 18.92 -24.61
C ALA A 174 -0.41 19.01 -25.18
N SER A 175 -0.69 20.04 -25.98
CA SER A 175 -2.03 20.27 -26.54
C SER A 175 -1.94 20.87 -27.94
N LEU A 176 -2.92 20.52 -28.78
CA LEU A 176 -3.12 21.10 -30.11
C LEU A 176 -4.05 22.33 -30.10
N ARG A 177 -4.49 22.77 -28.91
CA ARG A 177 -5.38 23.94 -28.80
C ARG A 177 -4.65 25.22 -29.22
N PRO A 178 -5.35 26.19 -29.85
CA PRO A 178 -4.78 27.50 -30.11
C PRO A 178 -4.19 28.13 -28.85
N GLY A 179 -2.96 28.64 -28.93
CA GLY A 179 -2.24 29.24 -27.79
C GLY A 179 -1.51 28.23 -26.87
N ALA A 180 -1.60 26.93 -27.14
CA ALA A 180 -0.78 25.93 -26.45
C ALA A 180 0.67 25.94 -26.93
N LEU A 181 1.58 25.47 -26.08
CA LEU A 181 2.99 25.31 -26.43
C LEU A 181 3.15 24.22 -27.52
N ALA A 182 3.81 24.59 -28.62
CA ALA A 182 4.09 23.74 -29.76
C ALA A 182 5.58 23.83 -30.16
N PRO A 183 6.14 22.83 -30.84
CA PRO A 183 7.46 22.94 -31.47
C PRO A 183 7.52 24.12 -32.44
N ALA A 184 8.70 24.72 -32.61
CA ALA A 184 8.88 25.88 -33.50
C ALA A 184 8.55 25.57 -34.97
N GLU A 185 8.85 24.36 -35.42
CA GLU A 185 8.49 23.84 -36.75
C GLU A 185 7.02 23.41 -36.88
N GLY A 186 6.23 23.54 -35.81
CA GLY A 186 4.87 22.98 -35.73
C GLY A 186 4.87 21.47 -35.49
N TRP A 187 3.67 20.90 -35.46
CA TRP A 187 3.48 19.48 -35.26
C TRP A 187 3.56 18.73 -36.60
N PRO A 188 4.40 17.69 -36.75
CA PRO A 188 4.28 16.77 -37.86
C PRO A 188 2.88 16.16 -37.90
N ASP A 189 2.31 15.94 -39.10
CA ASP A 189 0.93 15.44 -39.26
C ASP A 189 0.66 14.15 -38.48
N GLU A 190 1.60 13.21 -38.51
CA GLU A 190 1.54 11.94 -37.78
C GLU A 190 1.52 12.13 -36.26
N VAL A 191 2.26 13.12 -35.75
CA VAL A 191 2.32 13.48 -34.32
C VAL A 191 1.04 14.20 -33.91
N ALA A 192 0.54 15.12 -34.73
CA ALA A 192 -0.72 15.81 -34.49
C ALA A 192 -1.87 14.80 -34.40
N ALA A 193 -1.98 13.89 -35.36
CA ALA A 193 -2.99 12.82 -35.33
C ALA A 193 -2.88 11.94 -34.08
N ALA A 194 -1.66 11.56 -33.67
CA ALA A 194 -1.45 10.79 -32.44
C ALA A 194 -1.87 11.57 -31.18
N LEU A 195 -1.57 12.87 -31.10
CA LEU A 195 -1.99 13.73 -30.00
C LEU A 195 -3.51 13.90 -29.94
N GLU A 196 -4.19 14.03 -31.09
CA GLU A 196 -5.66 14.08 -31.16
C GLU A 196 -6.29 12.78 -30.66
N ALA A 197 -5.76 11.63 -31.10
CA ALA A 197 -6.24 10.33 -30.66
C ALA A 197 -6.12 10.17 -29.13
N LEU A 198 -4.98 10.55 -28.54
CA LEU A 198 -4.80 10.53 -27.09
C LEU A 198 -5.72 11.55 -26.39
N ALA A 199 -5.90 12.76 -26.94
CA ALA A 199 -6.74 13.78 -26.35
C ALA A 199 -8.23 13.38 -26.29
N ALA A 200 -8.69 12.60 -27.27
CA ALA A 200 -10.04 12.05 -27.32
C ALA A 200 -10.27 10.88 -26.34
N ALA A 201 -9.20 10.26 -25.82
CA ALA A 201 -9.32 9.15 -24.87
C ALA A 201 -9.82 9.59 -23.50
N THR A 202 -10.44 8.67 -22.77
CA THR A 202 -10.97 8.93 -21.42
C THR A 202 -9.87 9.43 -20.48
N PRO A 203 -10.04 10.63 -19.87
CA PRO A 203 -9.07 11.17 -18.94
C PRO A 203 -9.02 10.33 -17.65
N VAL A 204 -7.81 10.17 -17.13
CA VAL A 204 -7.53 9.66 -15.78
C VAL A 204 -6.78 10.76 -15.04
N HIS A 205 -7.35 11.24 -13.96
CA HIS A 205 -6.73 12.31 -13.16
C HIS A 205 -5.86 11.72 -12.06
N GLN A 206 -4.61 12.17 -11.98
CA GLN A 206 -3.70 11.82 -10.90
C GLN A 206 -2.97 13.08 -10.42
N GLY A 207 -3.50 13.71 -9.37
CA GLY A 207 -3.07 15.04 -8.96
C GLY A 207 -3.38 16.08 -10.05
N ALA A 208 -2.39 16.93 -10.36
CA ALA A 208 -2.52 17.97 -11.39
C ALA A 208 -2.37 17.44 -12.84
N LEU A 209 -1.99 16.17 -13.02
CA LEU A 209 -1.78 15.57 -14.34
C LEU A 209 -3.06 14.92 -14.85
N THR A 210 -3.36 15.19 -16.12
CA THR A 210 -4.40 14.47 -16.88
C THR A 210 -3.72 13.43 -17.77
N LEU A 211 -3.88 12.17 -17.39
CA LEU A 211 -3.40 11.01 -18.13
C LEU A 211 -4.50 10.45 -19.03
N ARG A 212 -4.13 9.59 -19.97
CA ARG A 212 -5.02 8.91 -20.91
C ARG A 212 -4.83 7.40 -20.77
N ALA A 213 -5.90 6.69 -20.48
CA ALA A 213 -5.88 5.24 -20.43
C ALA A 213 -5.71 4.65 -21.84
N VAL A 214 -4.68 3.82 -22.04
CA VAL A 214 -4.40 3.19 -23.34
C VAL A 214 -5.23 1.91 -23.44
N THR A 215 -6.50 2.00 -23.83
CA THR A 215 -7.43 0.85 -23.79
C THR A 215 -7.74 0.25 -25.16
N THR A 216 -7.31 0.89 -26.25
CA THR A 216 -7.59 0.45 -27.62
C THR A 216 -6.32 0.41 -28.46
N ARG A 217 -6.31 -0.40 -29.53
CA ARG A 217 -5.14 -0.55 -30.40
C ARG A 217 -4.72 0.78 -31.04
N ALA A 218 -5.68 1.62 -31.42
CA ALA A 218 -5.42 2.96 -31.96
C ALA A 218 -4.68 3.85 -30.95
N LEU A 219 -4.97 3.73 -29.65
CA LEU A 219 -4.26 4.48 -28.60
C LEU A 219 -2.84 3.95 -28.38
N GLU A 220 -2.61 2.64 -28.55
CA GLU A 220 -1.25 2.08 -28.55
C GLU A 220 -0.43 2.57 -29.74
N GLU A 221 -1.03 2.61 -30.94
CA GLU A 221 -0.38 3.12 -32.15
C GLU A 221 -0.04 4.62 -32.01
N ALA A 222 -0.95 5.42 -31.46
CA ALA A 222 -0.69 6.82 -31.14
C ALA A 222 0.46 6.97 -30.13
N MET A 223 0.47 6.15 -29.07
CA MET A 223 1.54 6.13 -28.09
C MET A 223 2.88 5.75 -28.72
N GLU A 224 2.93 4.69 -29.54
CA GLU A 224 4.12 4.24 -30.24
C GLU A 224 4.67 5.29 -31.22
N THR A 225 3.77 6.00 -31.92
CA THR A 225 4.14 7.10 -32.82
C THR A 225 4.84 8.21 -32.07
N LEU A 226 4.32 8.61 -30.91
CA LEU A 226 4.95 9.63 -30.06
C LEU A 226 6.29 9.13 -29.47
N ALA A 227 6.32 7.90 -28.99
CA ALA A 227 7.50 7.28 -28.40
C ALA A 227 8.65 7.04 -29.41
N ALA A 228 8.34 6.96 -30.71
CA ALA A 228 9.37 6.85 -31.76
C ALA A 228 10.13 8.16 -31.98
N ARG A 229 9.53 9.31 -31.64
CA ARG A 229 10.09 10.63 -31.94
C ARG A 229 10.55 11.40 -30.70
N TYR A 230 9.95 11.12 -29.55
CA TYR A 230 10.21 11.87 -28.33
C TYR A 230 10.65 10.96 -27.17
N PRO A 231 11.45 11.46 -26.23
CA PRO A 231 11.83 10.71 -25.04
C PRO A 231 10.60 10.25 -24.26
N VAL A 232 10.70 9.05 -23.68
CA VAL A 232 9.66 8.43 -22.87
C VAL A 232 10.13 8.39 -21.42
N TRP A 233 9.27 8.67 -20.45
CA TRP A 233 9.59 8.61 -19.02
C TRP A 233 8.61 7.71 -18.28
N TYR A 234 9.04 7.09 -17.18
CA TYR A 234 8.16 6.31 -16.31
C TYR A 234 7.96 7.00 -14.97
N GLU A 235 6.70 7.23 -14.59
CA GLU A 235 6.22 7.90 -13.37
C GLU A 235 6.66 9.36 -13.21
N ARG A 236 7.97 9.63 -13.30
CA ARG A 236 8.58 10.94 -13.12
C ARG A 236 9.64 11.17 -14.21
N PRO A 237 9.61 12.33 -14.89
CA PRO A 237 10.63 12.69 -15.87
C PRO A 237 12.07 12.79 -15.29
N GLY A 238 12.21 12.96 -13.98
CA GLY A 238 13.51 12.99 -13.28
C GLY A 238 14.28 11.66 -13.26
N ASN A 239 13.64 10.53 -13.59
CA ASN A 239 14.27 9.21 -13.58
C ASN A 239 15.11 8.92 -14.85
N GLY A 240 15.24 9.89 -15.74
CA GLY A 240 15.85 9.70 -17.06
C GLY A 240 14.88 9.04 -18.06
N PRO A 241 15.15 9.18 -19.37
CA PRO A 241 14.30 8.61 -20.40
C PRO A 241 14.46 7.08 -20.48
N LEU A 242 13.36 6.40 -20.78
CA LEU A 242 13.32 5.00 -21.13
C LEU A 242 13.72 4.82 -22.60
N ALA A 243 14.52 3.80 -22.87
CA ALA A 243 14.76 3.30 -24.21
C ALA A 243 13.65 2.32 -24.63
N ARG A 244 13.41 2.21 -25.94
CA ARG A 244 12.52 1.20 -26.49
C ARG A 244 13.22 -0.17 -26.43
N GLY A 245 12.69 -1.07 -25.63
CA GLY A 245 13.12 -2.46 -25.54
C GLY A 245 12.51 -3.32 -26.66
N PRO A 246 13.03 -4.54 -26.85
CA PRO A 246 12.47 -5.50 -27.80
C PRO A 246 11.07 -5.94 -27.37
N GLN A 247 10.27 -6.40 -28.34
CA GLN A 247 9.04 -7.11 -28.02
C GLN A 247 9.40 -8.44 -27.33
N THR A 248 8.74 -8.71 -26.22
CA THR A 248 8.89 -9.96 -25.47
C THR A 248 7.59 -10.76 -25.48
N THR A 249 7.57 -11.96 -24.91
CA THR A 249 6.38 -12.83 -24.89
C THR A 249 5.97 -13.14 -23.46
N LEU A 250 4.67 -13.10 -23.20
CA LEU A 250 4.09 -13.57 -21.96
C LEU A 250 4.23 -15.10 -21.88
N ALA A 251 4.88 -15.58 -20.82
CA ALA A 251 5.13 -16.99 -20.59
C ALA A 251 4.66 -17.41 -19.20
N LEU A 252 4.48 -18.71 -19.02
CA LEU A 252 4.25 -19.32 -17.73
C LEU A 252 5.58 -19.76 -17.14
N SER A 253 5.77 -19.54 -15.84
CA SER A 253 6.94 -20.01 -15.09
C SER A 253 6.51 -20.56 -13.73
N TRP A 254 7.33 -21.46 -13.18
CA TRP A 254 7.16 -21.95 -11.82
C TRP A 254 7.94 -21.08 -10.85
N GLN A 255 7.24 -20.40 -9.95
CA GLN A 255 7.85 -19.61 -8.88
C GLN A 255 8.09 -20.49 -7.64
N PRO A 256 9.34 -20.61 -7.15
CA PRO A 256 9.62 -21.36 -5.93
C PRO A 256 9.09 -20.64 -4.69
N LEU A 257 8.45 -21.40 -3.80
CA LEU A 257 7.99 -20.92 -2.49
C LEU A 257 8.90 -21.42 -1.36
N ALA A 258 8.83 -20.75 -0.21
CA ALA A 258 9.70 -21.01 0.93
C ALA A 258 9.52 -22.41 1.54
N ASP A 259 8.38 -23.06 1.33
CA ASP A 259 8.09 -24.44 1.74
C ASP A 259 8.55 -25.49 0.71
N GLY A 260 9.12 -25.05 -0.41
CA GLY A 260 9.58 -25.89 -1.51
C GLY A 260 8.50 -26.24 -2.53
N SER A 261 7.24 -25.85 -2.30
CA SER A 261 6.21 -25.89 -3.33
C SER A 261 6.50 -24.87 -4.43
N GLN A 262 5.81 -25.01 -5.55
CA GLN A 262 5.96 -24.12 -6.69
C GLN A 262 4.61 -23.59 -7.15
N LEU A 263 4.52 -22.27 -7.34
CA LEU A 263 3.33 -21.62 -7.87
C LEU A 263 3.49 -21.39 -9.36
N LEU A 264 2.50 -21.77 -10.16
CA LEU A 264 2.49 -21.43 -11.58
C LEU A 264 2.09 -19.96 -11.72
N VAL A 265 2.96 -19.14 -12.28
CA VAL A 265 2.73 -17.70 -12.48
C VAL A 265 2.96 -17.31 -13.93
N SER A 266 2.24 -16.31 -14.38
CA SER A 266 2.46 -15.69 -15.69
C SER A 266 3.51 -14.59 -15.56
N GLY A 267 4.37 -14.40 -16.55
CA GLY A 267 5.47 -13.45 -16.41
C GLY A 267 6.24 -13.28 -17.70
N LEU A 268 7.37 -12.61 -17.59
CA LEU A 268 8.31 -12.40 -18.68
C LEU A 268 9.58 -13.17 -18.34
N ASP A 269 9.94 -14.16 -19.15
CA ASP A 269 11.05 -15.09 -18.86
C ASP A 269 12.39 -14.36 -18.69
N ASP A 270 12.68 -13.37 -19.54
CA ASP A 270 13.95 -12.63 -19.54
C ASP A 270 13.95 -11.39 -18.63
N TYR A 271 12.80 -11.06 -18.01
CA TYR A 271 12.61 -9.78 -17.33
C TYR A 271 11.92 -9.92 -15.98
N ALA A 272 12.59 -10.58 -15.04
CA ALA A 272 12.10 -10.80 -13.69
C ALA A 272 11.87 -9.52 -12.85
N ASP A 273 12.43 -8.38 -13.27
CA ASP A 273 12.24 -7.06 -12.65
C ASP A 273 11.24 -6.18 -13.41
N ALA A 274 10.70 -6.65 -14.54
CA ALA A 274 9.74 -5.90 -15.31
C ALA A 274 8.38 -5.81 -14.63
N GLN A 275 7.82 -4.62 -14.69
CA GLN A 275 6.44 -4.36 -14.35
C GLN A 275 5.56 -4.51 -15.59
N LEU A 276 4.59 -5.43 -15.54
CA LEU A 276 3.56 -5.58 -16.56
C LEU A 276 2.49 -4.48 -16.42
N LEU A 277 2.10 -3.91 -17.55
CA LEU A 277 1.05 -2.89 -17.66
C LEU A 277 0.04 -3.29 -18.74
N ARG A 278 -1.24 -3.08 -18.46
CA ARG A 278 -2.34 -3.44 -19.36
C ARG A 278 -2.75 -2.26 -20.22
N GLY A 279 -2.48 -2.38 -21.51
CA GLY A 279 -2.96 -1.49 -22.56
C GLY A 279 -4.20 -2.07 -23.26
N ALA A 280 -4.25 -1.97 -24.58
CA ALA A 280 -5.12 -2.81 -25.40
C ALA A 280 -4.56 -4.24 -25.49
N GLY A 281 -3.23 -4.35 -25.58
CA GLY A 281 -2.45 -5.54 -25.30
C GLY A 281 -1.71 -5.41 -23.97
N LEU A 282 -0.50 -5.99 -23.89
CA LEU A 282 0.36 -5.92 -22.72
C LEU A 282 1.65 -5.16 -23.03
N TRP A 283 2.13 -4.48 -22.01
CA TRP A 283 3.34 -3.69 -22.03
C TRP A 283 4.18 -4.03 -20.81
N TYR A 284 5.48 -3.78 -20.90
CA TYR A 284 6.39 -3.90 -19.78
C TYR A 284 7.22 -2.64 -19.61
N VAL A 285 7.58 -2.34 -18.37
CA VAL A 285 8.56 -1.31 -18.00
C VAL A 285 9.55 -1.91 -17.02
N ARG A 286 10.84 -1.67 -17.24
CA ARG A 286 11.90 -2.03 -16.30
C ARG A 286 12.49 -0.76 -15.70
N SER A 287 12.60 -0.72 -14.38
CA SER A 287 13.17 0.41 -13.66
C SER A 287 14.68 0.24 -13.40
N GLY A 288 15.18 -1.00 -13.31
CA GLY A 288 16.60 -1.29 -13.16
C GLY A 288 17.41 -1.07 -14.44
N GLU A 289 16.80 -1.37 -15.59
CA GLU A 289 17.29 -1.01 -16.92
C GLU A 289 16.18 -0.18 -17.56
N PRO A 290 16.36 1.13 -17.83
CA PRO A 290 15.27 2.02 -18.19
C PRO A 290 14.78 1.69 -19.61
N VAL A 291 13.99 0.64 -19.74
CA VAL A 291 13.45 0.13 -20.99
C VAL A 291 11.95 -0.12 -20.87
N PHE A 292 11.23 0.08 -21.97
CA PHE A 292 9.82 -0.29 -22.09
C PHE A 292 9.56 -0.96 -23.43
N GLY A 293 8.57 -1.84 -23.48
CA GLY A 293 8.22 -2.52 -24.73
C GLY A 293 6.87 -3.22 -24.67
N SER A 294 6.43 -3.70 -25.82
CA SER A 294 5.21 -4.50 -25.92
C SER A 294 5.48 -5.96 -25.54
N VAL A 295 4.44 -6.61 -25.05
CA VAL A 295 4.42 -8.03 -24.71
C VAL A 295 3.43 -8.72 -25.64
N GLY A 296 3.93 -9.63 -26.47
CA GLY A 296 3.12 -10.54 -27.26
C GLY A 296 2.69 -11.77 -26.46
N GLY A 297 1.87 -12.61 -27.08
CA GLY A 297 1.37 -13.85 -26.48
C GLY A 297 -0.12 -13.80 -26.17
N ASP A 298 -0.62 -14.91 -25.63
CA ASP A 298 -2.03 -15.07 -25.30
C ASP A 298 -2.36 -14.37 -23.96
N LEU A 299 -3.23 -13.36 -24.02
CA LEU A 299 -3.68 -12.64 -22.83
C LEU A 299 -4.45 -13.53 -21.85
N ALA A 300 -5.04 -14.64 -22.32
CA ALA A 300 -5.70 -15.61 -21.45
C ALA A 300 -4.73 -16.25 -20.46
N LEU A 301 -3.42 -16.19 -20.70
CA LEU A 301 -2.42 -16.63 -19.72
C LEU A 301 -2.44 -15.76 -18.45
N LEU A 302 -2.87 -14.50 -18.51
CA LEU A 302 -3.07 -13.68 -17.31
C LEU A 302 -4.28 -14.13 -16.49
N ASP A 303 -5.24 -14.76 -17.14
CA ASP A 303 -6.46 -15.28 -16.53
C ASP A 303 -6.27 -16.70 -15.98
N ILE A 304 -5.11 -17.33 -16.22
CA ILE A 304 -4.77 -18.61 -15.58
C ILE A 304 -4.86 -18.38 -14.06
N PRO A 305 -5.80 -19.06 -13.37
CA PRO A 305 -6.17 -18.61 -12.04
C PRO A 305 -4.98 -18.67 -11.09
N PRO A 306 -4.74 -17.62 -10.28
CA PRO A 306 -3.87 -17.72 -9.11
C PRO A 306 -4.41 -18.69 -8.04
N GLN A 307 -5.49 -19.41 -8.35
CA GLN A 307 -6.07 -20.50 -7.57
C GLN A 307 -5.50 -21.87 -7.96
N THR A 308 -4.55 -21.95 -8.89
CA THR A 308 -3.74 -23.16 -9.00
C THR A 308 -3.07 -23.37 -7.65
N ALA A 309 -3.52 -24.39 -6.93
CA ALA A 309 -2.90 -24.77 -5.67
C ALA A 309 -1.40 -24.95 -5.91
N PRO A 310 -0.52 -24.43 -5.03
CA PRO A 310 0.91 -24.61 -5.18
C PRO A 310 1.23 -26.08 -5.39
N LEU A 311 2.00 -26.36 -6.44
CA LEU A 311 2.47 -27.70 -6.78
C LEU A 311 3.34 -28.19 -5.62
N GLN A 312 2.86 -29.20 -4.91
CA GLN A 312 3.58 -29.73 -3.76
C GLN A 312 4.84 -30.49 -4.22
N PRO A 313 5.91 -30.49 -3.41
CA PRO A 313 7.13 -31.25 -3.69
C PRO A 313 6.88 -32.71 -4.09
N GLU A 314 5.90 -33.36 -3.45
CA GLU A 314 5.52 -34.75 -3.70
C GLU A 314 4.86 -34.98 -5.06
N ASP A 315 4.22 -33.94 -5.62
CA ASP A 315 3.47 -34.03 -6.87
C ASP A 315 4.34 -33.76 -8.11
N ILE A 316 5.50 -33.13 -7.92
CA ILE A 316 6.44 -32.77 -9.01
C ILE A 316 6.83 -34.00 -9.85
N PRO A 317 7.24 -35.16 -9.29
CA PRO A 317 7.57 -36.32 -10.11
C PRO A 317 6.39 -36.81 -10.95
N GLY A 318 5.17 -36.74 -10.41
CA GLY A 318 3.94 -37.09 -11.12
C GLY A 318 3.66 -36.16 -12.30
N LEU A 319 3.78 -34.85 -12.09
CA LEU A 319 3.64 -33.86 -13.16
C LEU A 319 4.72 -34.06 -14.25
N LEU A 320 5.99 -34.23 -13.87
CA LEU A 320 7.08 -34.49 -14.81
C LEU A 320 6.83 -35.78 -15.62
N GLN A 321 6.23 -36.81 -15.04
CA GLN A 321 5.85 -38.02 -15.76
C GLN A 321 4.69 -37.76 -16.74
N GLN A 322 3.71 -36.94 -16.35
CA GLN A 322 2.60 -36.54 -17.21
C GLN A 322 3.07 -35.68 -18.39
N GLN A 323 4.04 -34.78 -18.18
CA GLN A 323 4.63 -33.94 -19.23
C GLN A 323 5.34 -34.73 -20.34
N LYS A 324 5.80 -35.95 -20.05
CA LYS A 324 6.39 -36.85 -21.08
C LYS A 324 5.35 -37.40 -22.06
N ARG A 325 4.05 -37.29 -21.73
CA ARG A 325 2.95 -37.76 -22.59
C ARG A 325 2.41 -36.57 -23.39
N PRO A 326 2.07 -36.75 -24.68
CA PRO A 326 1.39 -35.70 -25.45
C PRO A 326 0.09 -35.29 -24.76
N GLY A 327 -0.11 -34.00 -24.52
CA GLY A 327 -1.30 -33.46 -23.86
C GLY A 327 -1.11 -32.05 -23.32
N PRO A 328 -2.12 -31.47 -22.65
CA PRO A 328 -2.06 -30.09 -22.13
C PRO A 328 -0.92 -29.86 -21.14
N ALA A 329 -0.61 -30.86 -20.30
CA ALA A 329 0.49 -30.78 -19.35
C ALA A 329 1.86 -30.56 -20.02
N ALA A 330 2.07 -31.12 -21.22
CA ALA A 330 3.32 -30.99 -21.97
C ALA A 330 3.60 -29.55 -22.45
N GLN A 331 2.61 -28.65 -22.40
CA GLN A 331 2.75 -27.24 -22.72
C GLN A 331 3.14 -26.38 -21.51
N LEU A 332 3.03 -26.92 -20.29
CA LEU A 332 3.42 -26.21 -19.08
C LEU A 332 4.95 -26.12 -18.97
N PRO A 333 5.50 -25.06 -18.35
CA PRO A 333 6.92 -25.02 -18.01
C PRO A 333 7.30 -26.22 -17.15
N VAL A 334 8.57 -26.63 -17.24
CA VAL A 334 9.09 -27.74 -16.42
C VAL A 334 9.29 -27.23 -14.99
N PRO A 335 8.65 -27.82 -13.96
CA PRO A 335 8.89 -27.43 -12.58
C PRO A 335 10.30 -27.79 -12.14
N GLU A 336 10.86 -27.00 -11.22
CA GLU A 336 12.14 -27.30 -10.61
C GLU A 336 12.04 -28.61 -9.81
N PRO A 337 12.91 -29.61 -10.04
CA PRO A 337 12.83 -30.86 -9.30
C PRO A 337 13.09 -30.63 -7.81
N ARG A 338 12.26 -31.24 -6.97
CA ARG A 338 12.48 -31.29 -5.52
C ARG A 338 12.89 -32.69 -5.13
N GLY A 339 13.90 -32.79 -4.25
CA GLY A 339 14.23 -34.06 -3.60
C GLY A 339 13.09 -34.54 -2.70
N PRO A 340 13.18 -35.78 -2.19
CA PRO A 340 12.17 -36.31 -1.27
C PRO A 340 12.07 -35.45 -0.01
N VAL A 341 10.84 -35.27 0.49
CA VAL A 341 10.58 -34.51 1.73
C VAL A 341 11.20 -35.23 2.93
N ARG A 342 12.13 -34.56 3.62
CA ARG A 342 12.77 -35.07 4.83
C ARG A 342 11.92 -34.71 6.05
N ARG A 343 11.23 -35.70 6.60
CA ARG A 343 10.44 -35.55 7.83
C ARG A 343 11.32 -35.58 9.08
N LEU A 344 11.10 -34.63 9.96
CA LEU A 344 11.77 -34.46 11.23
C LEU A 344 10.90 -35.05 12.35
N GLY A 345 11.53 -35.82 13.24
CA GLY A 345 10.88 -36.44 14.40
C GLY A 345 11.28 -35.80 15.73
N SER A 346 11.72 -34.54 15.72
CA SER A 346 12.15 -33.84 16.93
C SER A 346 10.97 -33.38 17.77
N ASP A 347 11.11 -33.49 19.08
CA ASP A 347 10.19 -32.86 20.04
C ASP A 347 10.28 -31.34 19.98
N PRO A 348 9.18 -30.60 20.19
CA PRO A 348 9.22 -29.15 20.29
C PRO A 348 10.07 -28.71 21.48
N VAL A 349 11.00 -27.77 21.25
CA VAL A 349 11.72 -27.04 22.30
C VAL A 349 11.18 -25.62 22.35
N PRO A 350 10.67 -25.13 23.50
CA PRO A 350 10.21 -23.75 23.59
C PRO A 350 11.42 -22.82 23.54
N VAL A 351 11.35 -21.82 22.66
CA VAL A 351 12.36 -20.79 22.48
C VAL A 351 11.74 -19.45 22.83
N LEU A 352 12.38 -18.72 23.75
CA LEU A 352 11.99 -17.37 24.13
C LEU A 352 13.03 -16.41 23.56
N VAL A 353 12.63 -15.64 22.54
CA VAL A 353 13.46 -14.58 21.95
C VAL A 353 13.14 -13.29 22.69
N MET A 354 14.09 -12.82 23.50
CA MET A 354 13.95 -11.66 24.38
C MET A 354 14.16 -10.36 23.62
N ARG A 355 13.29 -9.36 23.84
CA ARG A 355 13.39 -8.02 23.25
C ARG A 355 12.86 -6.93 24.18
N GLY A 356 13.32 -5.71 23.98
CA GLY A 356 12.83 -4.52 24.69
C GLY A 356 11.58 -3.95 24.01
N VAL A 357 10.61 -3.50 24.80
CA VAL A 357 9.45 -2.73 24.29
C VAL A 357 9.45 -1.36 24.96
N PRO A 358 9.70 -0.26 24.21
CA PRO A 358 9.76 1.06 24.80
C PRO A 358 8.39 1.51 25.29
N MET A 359 8.35 2.09 26.49
CA MET A 359 7.17 2.69 27.06
C MET A 359 7.02 4.15 26.61
N PRO A 360 5.85 4.57 26.11
CA PRO A 360 5.63 5.95 25.73
C PRO A 360 5.78 6.87 26.95
N ALA A 361 6.72 7.83 26.89
CA ALA A 361 7.02 8.73 28.01
C ALA A 361 5.81 9.59 28.42
N THR A 362 4.92 9.89 27.49
CA THR A 362 3.75 10.75 27.66
C THR A 362 2.47 10.01 28.08
N HIS A 363 2.58 8.72 28.43
CA HIS A 363 1.39 7.94 28.75
C HIS A 363 0.75 8.39 30.09
N PRO A 364 -0.55 8.74 30.12
CA PRO A 364 -1.19 9.37 31.28
C PRO A 364 -1.32 8.46 32.52
N ARG A 365 -1.09 7.16 32.37
CA ARG A 365 -1.08 6.17 33.47
C ARG A 365 0.33 5.76 33.91
N ARG A 366 1.37 6.37 33.34
CA ARG A 366 2.74 6.11 33.76
C ARG A 366 2.95 6.70 35.16
N LEU A 367 3.31 5.86 36.11
CA LEU A 367 3.64 6.28 37.47
C LEU A 367 5.13 6.60 37.58
N GLU A 368 5.48 7.45 38.54
CA GLU A 368 6.88 7.70 38.89
C GLU A 368 7.52 6.40 39.39
N GLY A 369 8.60 5.97 38.72
CA GLY A 369 9.27 4.68 38.96
C GLY A 369 8.90 3.56 37.98
N ASP A 370 7.94 3.77 37.06
CA ASP A 370 7.70 2.81 35.97
C ASP A 370 8.88 2.79 34.99
N PRO A 371 9.31 1.60 34.53
CA PRO A 371 10.46 1.47 33.64
C PRO A 371 10.21 2.10 32.27
N ASP A 372 11.25 2.68 31.67
CA ASP A 372 11.20 3.21 30.30
C ASP A 372 11.08 2.09 29.23
N VAL A 373 11.47 0.86 29.59
CA VAL A 373 11.45 -0.30 28.72
C VAL A 373 10.85 -1.49 29.47
N LEU A 374 9.86 -2.14 28.87
CA LEU A 374 9.36 -3.43 29.33
C LEU A 374 10.13 -4.56 28.68
N GLY A 375 10.47 -5.59 29.45
CA GLY A 375 11.01 -6.82 28.88
C GLY A 375 9.88 -7.64 28.26
N CYS A 376 10.09 -8.09 27.03
CA CYS A 376 9.15 -8.90 26.27
C CYS A 376 9.85 -10.14 25.72
N ALA A 377 9.11 -11.24 25.57
CA ALA A 377 9.61 -12.46 24.96
C ALA A 377 8.69 -12.92 23.84
N ARG A 378 9.22 -13.11 22.63
CA ARG A 378 8.50 -13.83 21.57
C ARG A 378 8.69 -15.32 21.77
N LEU A 379 7.58 -16.03 21.96
CA LEU A 379 7.61 -17.49 22.08
C LEU A 379 7.57 -18.14 20.68
N ALA A 380 8.43 -19.13 20.48
CA ALA A 380 8.40 -20.02 19.35
C ALA A 380 8.69 -21.47 19.79
N PHE A 381 8.40 -22.44 18.94
CA PHE A 381 8.77 -23.84 19.15
C PHE A 381 9.77 -24.30 18.10
N ASP A 382 10.93 -24.76 18.54
CA ASP A 382 11.98 -25.27 17.69
C ASP A 382 11.82 -26.79 17.46
N TYR A 383 11.86 -27.17 16.19
CA TYR A 383 11.84 -28.53 15.65
C TYR A 383 13.15 -28.83 14.89
N GLY A 384 14.27 -28.24 15.32
CA GLY A 384 15.60 -28.39 14.73
C GLY A 384 15.91 -27.26 13.74
N PRO A 385 15.89 -27.51 12.42
CA PRO A 385 16.05 -26.45 11.42
C PRO A 385 14.75 -25.67 11.17
N LEU A 386 13.65 -26.04 11.81
CA LEU A 386 12.33 -25.43 11.63
C LEU A 386 11.86 -24.79 12.94
N ARG A 387 11.30 -23.58 12.85
CA ARG A 387 10.75 -22.86 13.99
C ARG A 387 9.27 -22.53 13.76
N ALA A 388 8.42 -22.93 14.68
CA ALA A 388 6.99 -22.66 14.69
C ALA A 388 6.71 -21.38 15.49
N ASN A 389 5.95 -20.46 14.91
CA ASN A 389 5.32 -19.39 15.70
C ASN A 389 4.08 -19.97 16.40
N VAL A 390 3.84 -19.54 17.64
CA VAL A 390 2.69 -19.93 18.46
C VAL A 390 1.37 -19.48 17.81
N SER A 391 1.36 -18.33 17.15
CA SER A 391 0.17 -17.78 16.48
C SER A 391 -0.24 -18.59 15.24
N SER A 392 0.68 -19.33 14.63
CA SER A 392 0.35 -20.14 13.45
C SER A 392 -0.53 -21.31 13.85
N ALA A 393 -1.66 -21.51 13.15
CA ALA A 393 -2.51 -22.68 13.32
C ALA A 393 -2.03 -23.90 12.50
N THR A 394 -0.99 -23.75 11.68
CA THR A 394 -0.57 -24.77 10.72
C THR A 394 0.04 -25.97 11.44
N PRO A 395 -0.53 -27.19 11.32
CA PRO A 395 -0.05 -28.38 12.04
C PRO A 395 1.25 -28.96 11.46
N VAL A 396 1.66 -28.52 10.26
CA VAL A 396 2.85 -28.97 9.56
C VAL A 396 3.70 -27.76 9.21
N LEU A 397 4.96 -27.79 9.60
CA LEU A 397 5.97 -26.81 9.23
C LEU A 397 6.77 -27.39 8.07
N ARG A 398 6.95 -26.61 7.01
CA ARG A 398 7.69 -27.04 5.84
C ARG A 398 8.57 -25.90 5.34
N ARG A 399 9.85 -26.17 5.07
CA ARG A 399 10.79 -25.22 4.46
C ARG A 399 11.69 -25.91 3.45
N PHE A 400 12.09 -25.16 2.43
CA PHE A 400 13.13 -25.56 1.49
C PHE A 400 14.48 -25.01 1.96
N LEU A 401 15.38 -25.90 2.37
CA LEU A 401 16.70 -25.58 2.92
C LEU A 401 17.75 -26.44 2.22
N ASP A 402 18.84 -25.82 1.74
CA ASP A 402 19.98 -26.50 1.11
C ASP A 402 19.59 -27.52 0.02
N GLY A 403 18.65 -27.12 -0.85
CA GLY A 403 18.17 -27.96 -1.95
C GLY A 403 17.19 -29.07 -1.54
N LYS A 404 16.75 -29.10 -0.27
CA LYS A 404 15.87 -30.15 0.27
C LYS A 404 14.67 -29.56 0.97
N VAL A 405 13.54 -30.23 0.83
CA VAL A 405 12.34 -29.90 1.61
C VAL A 405 12.43 -30.61 2.95
N VAL A 406 12.43 -29.85 4.04
CA VAL A 406 12.33 -30.37 5.40
C VAL A 406 10.93 -30.12 5.95
N GLU A 407 10.40 -31.09 6.67
CA GLU A 407 9.06 -31.04 7.24
C GLU A 407 9.08 -31.47 8.71
N ALA A 408 8.37 -30.74 9.57
CA ALA A 408 8.07 -31.17 10.94
C ALA A 408 6.56 -31.13 11.16
N ARG A 409 6.03 -32.18 11.80
CA ARG A 409 4.65 -32.17 12.28
C ARG A 409 4.65 -31.63 13.70
N ARG A 410 3.84 -30.61 13.96
CA ARG A 410 3.76 -30.00 15.29
C ARG A 410 3.07 -30.93 16.28
N ASP A 411 3.65 -31.03 17.47
CA ASP A 411 3.04 -31.68 18.63
C ASP A 411 2.25 -30.62 19.42
N LEU A 412 1.10 -30.23 18.87
CA LEU A 412 0.23 -29.19 19.45
C LEU A 412 -0.16 -29.48 20.92
N PRO A 413 -0.47 -30.73 21.33
CA PRO A 413 -0.68 -31.03 22.75
C PRO A 413 0.50 -30.67 23.65
N ARG A 414 1.74 -30.99 23.23
CA ARG A 414 2.95 -30.69 23.99
C ARG A 414 3.29 -29.21 23.98
N GLU A 415 3.16 -28.53 22.85
CA GLU A 415 3.29 -27.07 22.74
C GLU A 415 2.34 -26.37 23.70
N ARG A 416 1.06 -26.79 23.73
CA ARG A 416 0.06 -26.23 24.64
C ARG A 416 0.43 -26.48 26.10
N LYS A 417 0.92 -27.67 26.45
CA LYS A 417 1.38 -27.97 27.82
C LYS A 417 2.55 -27.07 28.24
N MET A 418 3.50 -26.81 27.33
CA MET A 418 4.62 -25.90 27.56
C MET A 418 4.16 -24.46 27.71
N LEU A 419 3.27 -23.97 26.85
CA LEU A 419 2.67 -22.64 26.99
C LEU A 419 1.96 -22.49 28.33
N GLN A 420 1.18 -23.48 28.76
CA GLN A 420 0.53 -23.46 30.07
C GLN A 420 1.54 -23.44 31.23
N ALA A 421 2.70 -24.09 31.09
CA ALA A 421 3.77 -24.01 32.08
C ALA A 421 4.38 -22.59 32.13
N LEU A 422 4.58 -21.94 30.99
CA LEU A 422 5.03 -20.54 30.92
C LEU A 422 4.02 -19.59 31.57
N LEU A 423 2.72 -19.75 31.29
CA LEU A 423 1.68 -18.94 31.92
C LEU A 423 1.66 -19.12 33.45
N LYS A 424 1.82 -20.35 33.94
CA LYS A 424 1.96 -20.64 35.37
C LYS A 424 3.22 -20.05 36.00
N ALA A 425 4.27 -19.82 35.23
CA ALA A 425 5.49 -19.15 35.67
C ALA A 425 5.33 -17.61 35.74
N GLY A 426 4.14 -17.08 35.42
CA GLY A 426 3.84 -15.65 35.47
C GLY A 426 4.03 -14.92 34.15
N LEU A 427 4.18 -15.64 33.03
CA LEU A 427 4.11 -15.02 31.71
C LEU A 427 2.64 -14.76 31.34
N VAL A 428 2.38 -13.65 30.67
CA VAL A 428 1.04 -13.26 30.19
C VAL A 428 1.13 -12.79 28.75
N GLU A 429 0.05 -12.94 27.98
CA GLU A 429 0.00 -12.48 26.59
C GLU A 429 0.13 -10.95 26.54
N ALA A 430 1.11 -10.47 25.78
CA ALA A 430 1.55 -9.08 25.82
C ALA A 430 0.48 -8.12 25.30
N ARG A 431 -0.25 -8.49 24.25
CA ARG A 431 -1.26 -7.65 23.59
C ARG A 431 -2.48 -7.44 24.47
N GLU A 432 -2.98 -8.48 25.12
CA GLU A 432 -4.07 -8.46 26.09
C GLU A 432 -3.67 -7.69 27.34
N CYS A 433 -2.44 -7.90 27.83
CA CYS A 433 -1.91 -7.15 28.96
C CYS A 433 -1.79 -5.64 28.65
N ALA A 434 -1.20 -5.29 27.51
CA ALA A 434 -1.08 -3.90 27.04
C ALA A 434 -2.45 -3.26 26.87
N ARG A 435 -3.39 -3.94 26.19
CA ARG A 435 -4.77 -3.47 26.01
C ARG A 435 -5.49 -3.25 27.34
N GLY A 436 -5.37 -4.19 28.28
CA GLY A 436 -5.98 -4.08 29.61
C GLY A 436 -5.44 -2.91 30.44
N MET A 437 -4.16 -2.56 30.24
CA MET A 437 -3.54 -1.38 30.88
C MET A 437 -3.82 -0.09 30.11
N GLY A 438 -4.29 -0.17 28.86
CA GLY A 438 -4.52 0.96 27.96
C GLY A 438 -3.24 1.47 27.29
N LEU A 439 -2.18 0.65 27.20
CA LEU A 439 -0.90 1.04 26.64
C LEU A 439 -0.90 0.88 25.10
N PRO A 440 -0.49 1.91 24.33
CA PRO A 440 -0.36 1.84 22.89
C PRO A 440 0.99 1.21 22.49
N LEU A 441 1.23 -0.03 22.92
CA LEU A 441 2.47 -0.74 22.61
C LEU A 441 2.35 -1.50 21.28
N GLU A 442 3.40 -1.43 20.47
CA GLU A 442 3.57 -2.29 19.31
C GLU A 442 4.07 -3.66 19.77
N VAL A 443 3.13 -4.55 20.06
CA VAL A 443 3.40 -5.96 20.42
C VAL A 443 2.74 -6.88 19.41
N ALA A 444 3.50 -7.88 18.96
CA ALA A 444 3.03 -8.87 18.00
C ALA A 444 2.24 -9.99 18.70
N GLU A 445 1.48 -10.76 17.93
CA GLU A 445 0.79 -11.94 18.45
C GLU A 445 1.80 -13.02 18.87
N GLY A 446 1.56 -13.67 20.01
CA GLY A 446 2.46 -14.68 20.58
C GLY A 446 3.62 -14.11 21.40
N GLU A 447 3.65 -12.79 21.61
CA GLU A 447 4.58 -12.14 22.53
C GLU A 447 4.06 -12.20 23.98
N LEU A 448 5.00 -12.33 24.92
CA LEU A 448 4.73 -12.56 26.33
C LEU A 448 5.45 -11.53 27.19
N PHE A 449 4.73 -11.01 28.18
CA PHE A 449 5.30 -10.23 29.27
C PHE A 449 5.46 -11.09 30.52
N ALA A 450 6.50 -10.82 31.32
CA ALA A 450 6.62 -11.38 32.66
C ALA A 450 5.85 -10.49 33.64
N ARG A 451 4.82 -11.03 34.26
CA ARG A 451 4.00 -10.35 35.27
C ARG A 451 3.63 -11.31 36.41
N PRO A 452 4.57 -11.61 37.33
CA PRO A 452 4.34 -12.55 38.43
C PRO A 452 3.20 -12.15 39.38
N ASP A 453 2.99 -10.84 39.57
CA ASP A 453 1.85 -10.29 40.31
C ASP A 453 0.91 -9.57 39.34
N PRO A 454 -0.34 -10.03 39.14
CA PRO A 454 -1.27 -9.41 38.20
C PRO A 454 -1.65 -7.97 38.52
N ARG A 455 -1.35 -7.49 39.74
CA ARG A 455 -1.59 -6.11 40.18
C ARG A 455 -0.45 -5.16 39.86
N ARG A 456 0.72 -5.67 39.44
CA ARG A 456 1.89 -4.87 39.09
C ARG A 456 2.05 -4.77 37.57
N ALA A 457 2.80 -3.76 37.13
CA ALA A 457 3.23 -3.66 35.75
C ALA A 457 4.11 -4.86 35.35
N PRO A 458 4.18 -5.19 34.04
CA PRO A 458 5.19 -6.11 33.52
C PRO A 458 6.61 -5.73 33.94
N LEU A 459 7.47 -6.75 34.07
CA LEU A 459 8.85 -6.55 34.48
C LEU A 459 9.68 -5.82 33.40
N PRO A 460 10.58 -4.90 33.80
CA PRO A 460 11.64 -4.43 32.91
C PRO A 460 12.60 -5.57 32.56
N PRO A 461 13.46 -5.42 31.53
CA PRO A 461 14.42 -6.44 31.12
C PRO A 461 15.18 -7.07 32.30
N GLU A 462 15.73 -6.26 33.21
CA GLU A 462 16.55 -6.76 34.34
C GLU A 462 15.75 -7.62 35.32
N GLY A 463 14.44 -7.38 35.41
CA GLY A 463 13.52 -8.15 36.25
C GLY A 463 13.33 -9.59 35.75
N TRP A 464 13.66 -9.90 34.49
CA TRP A 464 13.48 -11.24 33.92
C TRP A 464 14.52 -12.25 34.41
N ARG A 465 15.66 -11.83 34.96
CA ARG A 465 16.80 -12.73 35.27
C ARG A 465 16.42 -13.98 36.09
N PRO A 466 15.65 -13.90 37.20
CA PRO A 466 15.28 -15.09 37.97
C PRO A 466 14.37 -16.03 37.15
N LEU A 467 13.44 -15.45 36.39
CA LEU A 467 12.50 -16.18 35.56
C LEU A 467 13.22 -16.90 34.41
N LEU A 468 14.15 -16.23 33.71
CA LEU A 468 14.92 -16.84 32.62
C LEU A 468 15.73 -18.06 33.10
N ARG A 469 16.34 -17.99 34.28
CA ARG A 469 17.04 -19.14 34.90
C ARG A 469 16.09 -20.31 35.16
N GLN A 470 14.91 -20.03 35.70
CA GLN A 470 13.89 -21.05 35.94
C GLN A 470 13.38 -21.69 34.64
N LEU A 471 13.15 -20.89 33.60
CA LEU A 471 12.68 -21.36 32.30
C LEU A 471 13.75 -22.19 31.58
N ALA A 472 15.00 -21.74 31.62
CA ALA A 472 16.13 -22.49 31.07
C ALA A 472 16.32 -23.84 31.78
N ALA A 473 16.23 -23.87 33.12
CA ALA A 473 16.26 -25.11 33.90
C ALA A 473 15.09 -26.06 33.57
N SER A 474 13.98 -25.53 33.07
CA SER A 474 12.81 -26.30 32.63
C SER A 474 12.90 -26.75 31.16
N GLY A 475 14.02 -26.48 30.48
CA GLY A 475 14.29 -26.89 29.11
C GLY A 475 13.92 -25.86 28.04
N ALA A 476 13.58 -24.62 28.40
CA ALA A 476 13.40 -23.55 27.41
C ALA A 476 14.76 -23.03 26.92
N ARG A 477 14.88 -22.77 25.62
CA ARG A 477 16.03 -22.04 25.07
C ARG A 477 15.75 -20.54 25.13
N ILE A 478 16.71 -19.78 25.61
CA ILE A 478 16.64 -18.31 25.67
C ILE A 478 17.55 -17.73 24.60
N GLU A 479 17.02 -16.85 23.77
CA GLU A 479 17.72 -16.10 22.74
C GLU A 479 17.45 -14.61 22.97
N TYR A 480 18.32 -13.74 22.43
CA TYR A 480 18.27 -12.30 22.71
C TYR A 480 18.33 -11.52 21.39
N GLU A 481 17.43 -10.56 21.21
CA GLU A 481 17.56 -9.53 20.18
C GLU A 481 18.61 -8.48 20.59
N LEU A 482 19.11 -7.72 19.61
CA LEU A 482 20.13 -6.69 19.82
C LEU A 482 19.70 -5.59 20.79
N ASP A 483 18.39 -5.37 20.94
CA ASP A 483 17.81 -4.33 21.78
C ASP A 483 17.55 -4.78 23.23
N PHE A 484 17.89 -6.02 23.58
CA PHE A 484 17.76 -6.55 24.93
C PHE A 484 19.12 -6.48 25.67
N PRO A 485 19.17 -5.95 26.90
CA PRO A 485 20.42 -5.79 27.66
C PRO A 485 20.97 -7.13 28.16
N HIS A 486 21.63 -7.87 27.28
CA HIS A 486 22.16 -9.20 27.56
C HIS A 486 23.36 -9.18 28.52
N ASP A 487 24.31 -8.27 28.30
CA ASP A 487 25.61 -8.28 28.99
C ASP A 487 25.52 -7.94 30.49
N GLU A 488 24.42 -7.32 30.92
CA GLU A 488 24.13 -7.02 32.32
C GLU A 488 23.40 -8.17 33.05
N MET A 489 22.90 -9.17 32.29
CA MET A 489 21.97 -10.18 32.79
C MET A 489 22.53 -11.60 32.93
N VAL A 490 23.57 -11.99 32.17
CA VAL A 490 24.16 -13.34 32.23
C VAL A 490 24.90 -13.57 33.55
#